data_AF-A0A7W0SUP6-F1
#
_entry.id   AF-A0A7W0SUP6-F1
#
_cell.length_a   1.000
_cell.length_b   1.000
_cell.length_c   1.000
_cell.angle_alpha   90.00
_cell.angle_beta   90.00
_cell.angle_gamma   90.00
#
_symmetry.space_group_name_H-M   'P 1'
#
loop_
_entity.id
_entity.type
_entity.pdbx_description
1 polymer ?
#
loop_
_entity_poly.entity_id
_entity_poly.type
_entity_poly.pdbx_seq_one_letter_code
_entity_poly.pdbx_strand_id
1 'polypeptide(L)'
;MSARAAWRLEQLGFERVYDYVGSKADWFACGMPREGKSAEVPWAGDLVRDDVSTCAPDDRVGELRDRVVDSGYDFCVVVNEHRIVLGLLRGDALSKDATARADEVMELGPKTILPSNPVEKLLGSRSSQGVKHWVVATSHGALLGVLSRAEAERALEDNRARAE
;
A
#
# COMPACT_ATOMS: atom_id res chain seq x y z
N MET A 1 9.94 -14.70 11.04
CA MET A 1 9.91 -15.90 11.91
C MET A 1 10.78 -15.61 13.11
N SER A 2 10.40 -16.02 14.33
CA SER A 2 11.28 -15.78 15.49
C SER A 2 12.48 -16.73 15.47
N ALA A 3 13.62 -16.31 16.03
CA ALA A 3 14.80 -17.16 16.21
C ALA A 3 14.48 -18.56 16.77
N ARG A 4 13.54 -18.66 17.73
CA ARG A 4 13.10 -19.95 18.30
C ARG A 4 12.48 -20.88 17.25
N ALA A 5 11.64 -20.34 16.37
CA ALA A 5 11.00 -21.13 15.31
C ALA A 5 12.01 -21.50 14.21
N ALA A 6 12.94 -20.58 13.87
CA ALA A 6 14.02 -20.86 12.95
C ALA A 6 14.87 -22.06 13.43
N TRP A 7 15.40 -22.01 14.65
CA TRP A 7 16.15 -23.12 15.23
C TRP A 7 15.37 -24.44 15.25
N ARG A 8 14.06 -24.40 15.47
CA ARG A 8 13.23 -25.62 15.43
C ARG A 8 13.15 -26.21 14.02
N LEU A 9 13.05 -25.39 12.98
CA LEU A 9 13.02 -25.86 11.60
C LEU A 9 14.37 -26.43 11.16
N GLU A 10 15.48 -25.82 11.56
CA GLU A 10 16.82 -26.37 11.30
C GLU A 10 16.97 -27.76 11.94
N GLN A 11 16.53 -27.94 13.19
CA GLN A 11 16.52 -29.25 13.84
C GLN A 11 15.65 -30.29 13.12
N LEU A 12 14.63 -29.86 12.38
CA LEU A 12 13.77 -30.74 11.58
C LEU A 12 14.37 -31.03 10.18
N GLY A 13 15.58 -30.54 9.88
CA GLY A 13 16.30 -30.80 8.63
C GLY A 13 16.02 -29.82 7.50
N PHE A 14 15.37 -28.68 7.79
CA PHE A 14 15.21 -27.63 6.78
C PHE A 14 16.53 -26.85 6.64
N GLU A 15 17.04 -26.75 5.40
CA GLU A 15 18.35 -26.13 5.12
C GLU A 15 18.27 -24.62 4.83
N ARG A 16 17.11 -24.12 4.38
CA ARG A 16 16.88 -22.71 4.03
C ARG A 16 15.96 -22.06 5.05
N VAL A 17 16.50 -21.85 6.24
CA VAL A 17 15.79 -21.24 7.36
C VAL A 17 16.38 -19.86 7.63
N TYR A 18 15.52 -18.87 7.84
CA TYR A 18 15.93 -17.49 8.06
C TYR A 18 15.31 -16.95 9.34
N ASP A 19 16.12 -16.33 10.19
CA ASP A 19 15.62 -15.46 11.25
C ASP A 19 15.23 -14.11 10.63
N TYR A 20 13.93 -13.82 10.60
CA TYR A 20 13.45 -12.54 10.10
C TYR A 20 13.27 -11.60 11.29
N VAL A 21 14.32 -10.80 11.51
CA VAL A 21 14.49 -9.93 12.68
C VAL A 21 13.33 -8.95 12.86
N GLY A 22 12.71 -8.48 11.76
CA GLY A 22 11.56 -7.57 11.80
C GLY A 22 10.31 -8.16 12.48
N SER A 23 10.27 -9.48 12.72
CA SER A 23 9.12 -10.28 13.21
C SER A 23 8.12 -10.71 12.13
N LYS A 24 7.23 -11.64 12.50
CA LYS A 24 6.12 -12.06 11.63
C LYS A 24 5.17 -10.90 11.32
N ALA A 25 4.94 -9.99 12.27
CA ALA A 25 4.03 -8.86 12.02
C ALA A 25 4.58 -7.93 10.94
N ASP A 26 5.87 -7.63 11.00
CA ASP A 26 6.54 -6.82 9.99
C ASP A 26 6.58 -7.50 8.61
N TRP A 27 6.82 -8.82 8.57
CA TRP A 27 6.72 -9.60 7.32
C TRP A 27 5.39 -9.36 6.60
N PHE A 28 4.28 -9.38 7.35
CA PHE A 28 2.95 -9.12 6.80
C PHE A 28 2.81 -7.64 6.42
N ALA A 29 3.30 -6.73 7.25
CA ALA A 29 3.26 -5.29 7.01
C ALA A 29 4.13 -4.85 5.83
N CYS A 30 5.08 -5.68 5.38
CA CYS A 30 5.87 -5.51 4.16
C CYS A 30 5.22 -6.17 2.94
N GLY A 31 4.01 -6.75 3.06
CA GLY A 31 3.31 -7.36 1.94
C GLY A 31 3.92 -8.70 1.48
N MET A 32 4.77 -9.31 2.29
CA MET A 32 5.46 -10.54 1.90
C MET A 32 4.50 -11.74 1.83
N PRO A 33 4.84 -12.79 1.04
CA PRO A 33 4.00 -13.98 0.85
C PRO A 33 3.61 -14.67 2.15
N ARG A 34 2.43 -15.30 2.16
CA ARG A 34 1.81 -15.95 3.33
C ARG A 34 1.21 -17.29 2.92
N GLU A 35 1.15 -18.22 3.87
CA GLU A 35 0.61 -19.58 3.67
C GLU A 35 -0.39 -19.96 4.77
N GLY A 36 -1.23 -20.97 4.49
CA GLY A 36 -2.25 -21.51 5.39
C GLY A 36 -3.51 -20.63 5.46
N LYS A 37 -4.24 -20.67 6.59
CA LYS A 37 -5.51 -19.92 6.75
C LYS A 37 -5.40 -18.42 6.47
N SER A 38 -4.22 -17.83 6.69
CA SER A 38 -4.00 -16.41 6.37
C SER A 38 -3.98 -16.16 4.86
N ALA A 39 -3.65 -17.13 4.02
CA ALA A 39 -3.70 -16.99 2.56
C ALA A 39 -5.15 -17.00 2.01
N GLU A 40 -6.11 -17.45 2.81
CA GLU A 40 -7.53 -17.50 2.42
C GLU A 40 -8.27 -16.18 2.64
N VAL A 41 -7.65 -15.20 3.31
CA VAL A 41 -8.26 -13.89 3.58
C VAL A 41 -7.84 -12.90 2.48
N PRO A 42 -8.76 -12.05 1.96
CA PRO A 42 -8.38 -10.97 1.06
C PRO A 42 -7.70 -9.84 1.87
N TRP A 43 -6.39 -9.66 1.67
CA TRP A 43 -5.62 -8.57 2.28
C TRP A 43 -5.41 -7.43 1.29
N ALA A 44 -5.22 -6.22 1.82
CA ALA A 44 -4.94 -5.05 1.00
C ALA A 44 -3.70 -5.21 0.12
N GLY A 45 -2.65 -5.86 0.64
CA GLY A 45 -1.41 -6.09 -0.11
C GLY A 45 -1.57 -7.04 -1.29
N ASP A 46 -2.56 -7.93 -1.27
CA ASP A 46 -2.76 -8.92 -2.33
C ASP A 46 -3.59 -8.36 -3.50
N LEU A 47 -4.22 -7.20 -3.28
CA LEU A 47 -5.11 -6.52 -4.23
C LEU A 47 -4.55 -5.17 -4.68
N VAL A 48 -3.33 -4.83 -4.24
CA VAL A 48 -2.70 -3.54 -4.57
C VAL A 48 -2.34 -3.50 -6.05
N ARG A 49 -2.56 -2.36 -6.69
CA ARG A 49 -2.06 -2.06 -8.03
C ARG A 49 -0.94 -1.03 -7.94
N ASP A 50 0.12 -1.25 -8.71
CA ASP A 50 1.31 -0.40 -8.78
C ASP A 50 1.25 0.63 -9.92
N ASP A 51 0.08 0.85 -10.51
CA ASP A 51 -0.18 1.74 -11.64
C ASP A 51 -0.45 3.20 -11.24
N VAL A 52 -0.38 3.52 -9.94
CA VAL A 52 -0.54 4.90 -9.45
C VAL A 52 0.62 5.79 -9.90
N SER A 53 0.28 6.99 -10.38
CA SER A 53 1.29 8.02 -10.69
C SER A 53 2.10 8.39 -9.45
N THR A 54 3.43 8.37 -9.59
CA THR A 54 4.38 8.85 -8.58
C THR A 54 5.22 10.01 -9.09
N CYS A 55 5.71 10.85 -8.18
CA CYS A 55 6.63 11.95 -8.49
C CYS A 55 7.67 12.16 -7.41
N ALA A 56 8.77 12.81 -7.77
CA ALA A 56 9.79 13.26 -6.82
C ALA A 56 9.39 14.59 -6.15
N PRO A 57 9.92 14.91 -4.96
CA PRO A 57 9.67 16.18 -4.26
C PRO A 57 9.97 17.44 -5.08
N ASP A 58 10.96 17.37 -5.96
CA ASP A 58 11.44 18.46 -6.80
C ASP A 58 10.78 18.54 -8.18
N ASP A 59 9.93 17.57 -8.53
CA ASP A 59 9.15 17.59 -9.77
C ASP A 59 8.21 18.81 -9.81
N ARG A 60 8.02 19.37 -11.00
CA ARG A 60 7.16 20.55 -11.22
C ARG A 60 5.73 20.13 -11.46
N VAL A 61 4.79 20.78 -10.76
CA VAL A 61 3.35 20.46 -10.81
C VAL A 61 2.78 20.45 -12.24
N GLY A 62 3.27 21.33 -13.12
CA GLY A 62 2.83 21.39 -14.52
C GLY A 62 3.03 20.07 -15.27
N GLU A 63 4.20 19.44 -15.10
CA GLU A 63 4.54 18.17 -15.74
C GLU A 63 3.78 16.99 -15.12
N LEU A 64 3.44 17.09 -13.83
CA LEU A 64 2.70 16.06 -13.11
C LEU A 64 1.25 15.98 -13.56
N ARG A 65 0.63 17.12 -13.88
CA ARG A 65 -0.79 17.21 -14.22
C ARG A 65 -1.16 16.28 -15.37
N ASP A 66 -0.38 16.30 -16.45
CA ASP A 66 -0.65 15.49 -17.63
C ASP A 66 -0.53 14.00 -17.32
N ARG A 67 0.52 13.60 -16.56
CA ARG A 67 0.72 12.20 -16.14
C ARG A 67 -0.41 11.69 -15.25
N VAL A 68 -0.90 12.51 -14.33
CA VAL A 68 -2.00 12.13 -13.42
C VAL A 68 -3.28 11.87 -14.21
N VAL A 69 -3.61 12.77 -15.15
CA VAL A 69 -4.79 12.60 -16.02
C VAL A 69 -4.71 11.30 -16.81
N ASP A 70 -3.55 10.98 -17.38
CA ASP A 70 -3.36 9.75 -18.15
C ASP A 70 -3.44 8.47 -17.30
N SER A 71 -3.10 8.56 -16.02
CA SER A 71 -3.13 7.40 -15.10
C SER A 71 -4.54 7.01 -14.62
N GLY A 72 -5.56 7.83 -14.90
CA GLY A 72 -6.94 7.60 -14.43
C GLY A 72 -7.16 7.83 -12.93
N TYR A 73 -6.13 8.28 -12.21
CA TYR A 73 -6.22 8.71 -10.82
C TYR A 73 -6.41 10.23 -10.72
N ASP A 74 -7.00 10.71 -9.62
CA ASP A 74 -7.14 12.14 -9.31
C ASP A 74 -6.05 12.66 -8.37
N PHE A 75 -5.00 11.85 -8.16
CA PHE A 75 -3.86 12.16 -7.30
C PHE A 75 -2.54 11.57 -7.80
N CYS A 76 -1.44 12.13 -7.30
CA CYS A 76 -0.07 11.62 -7.45
C CYS A 76 0.56 11.42 -6.08
N VAL A 77 1.22 10.28 -5.86
CA VAL A 77 1.95 10.04 -4.61
C VAL A 77 3.36 10.60 -4.74
N VAL A 78 3.75 11.47 -3.82
CA VAL A 78 5.11 12.02 -3.76
C VAL A 78 5.98 11.03 -2.99
N VAL A 79 7.05 10.56 -3.63
CA VAL A 79 7.98 9.58 -3.04
C VAL A 79 9.42 10.01 -3.22
N ASN A 80 10.31 9.58 -2.32
CA ASN A 80 11.75 9.75 -2.51
C ASN A 80 12.34 8.62 -3.40
N GLU A 81 13.66 8.65 -3.60
CA GLU A 81 14.44 7.66 -4.34
C GLU A 81 14.32 6.22 -3.79
N HIS A 82 13.93 6.08 -2.52
CA HIS A 82 13.68 4.81 -1.85
C HIS A 82 12.20 4.38 -1.88
N ARG A 83 11.36 5.07 -2.68
CA ARG A 83 9.89 4.88 -2.74
C ARG A 83 9.16 5.17 -1.42
N ILE A 84 9.79 5.85 -0.47
CA ILE A 84 9.13 6.24 0.78
C ILE A 84 8.12 7.34 0.49
N VAL A 85 6.89 7.15 0.96
CA VAL A 85 5.81 8.14 0.79
C VAL A 85 6.11 9.37 1.62
N LEU A 86 6.22 10.52 0.94
CA LEU A 86 6.44 11.83 1.56
C LEU A 86 5.16 12.65 1.62
N GLY A 87 4.31 12.52 0.59
CA GLY A 87 3.11 13.33 0.46
C GLY A 87 2.15 12.85 -0.63
N LEU A 88 1.07 13.60 -0.78
CA LEU A 88 0.06 13.37 -1.81
C LEU A 88 -0.29 14.69 -2.51
N LEU A 89 -0.23 14.70 -3.84
CA LEU A 89 -0.73 15.80 -4.66
C LEU A 89 -2.12 15.42 -5.18
N ARG A 90 -3.12 16.25 -4.92
CA ARG A 90 -4.49 16.02 -5.41
C ARG A 90 -5.26 17.33 -5.50
N GLY A 91 -6.34 17.31 -6.29
CA GLY A 91 -7.28 18.43 -6.42
C GLY A 91 -6.55 19.75 -6.74
N ASP A 92 -6.81 20.76 -5.92
CA ASP A 92 -6.26 22.11 -6.09
C ASP A 92 -4.72 22.18 -6.17
N ALA A 93 -4.00 21.28 -5.50
CA ALA A 93 -2.54 21.27 -5.54
C ALA A 93 -2.02 20.95 -6.95
N LEU A 94 -2.76 20.16 -7.73
CA LEU A 94 -2.40 19.82 -9.12
C LEU A 94 -2.82 20.91 -10.13
N SER A 95 -3.80 21.75 -9.79
CA SER A 95 -4.42 22.71 -10.72
C SER A 95 -3.90 24.15 -10.63
N LYS A 96 -3.17 24.50 -9.55
CA LYS A 96 -2.65 25.86 -9.29
C LYS A 96 -1.39 26.20 -10.10
N ASP A 97 -0.26 26.39 -9.43
CA ASP A 97 0.98 26.90 -10.00
C ASP A 97 1.77 25.78 -10.67
N ALA A 98 1.87 25.83 -12.00
CA ALA A 98 2.60 24.85 -12.80
C ALA A 98 4.12 24.85 -12.51
N THR A 99 4.65 25.95 -11.96
CA THR A 99 6.07 26.10 -11.64
C THR A 99 6.41 25.71 -10.21
N ALA A 100 5.43 25.53 -9.33
CA ALA A 100 5.67 25.06 -7.97
C ALA A 100 6.25 23.64 -7.96
N ARG A 101 7.07 23.34 -6.95
CA ARG A 101 7.57 21.98 -6.69
C ARG A 101 6.53 21.15 -5.96
N ALA A 102 6.57 19.84 -6.14
CA ALA A 102 5.69 18.91 -5.44
C ALA A 102 5.75 19.07 -3.91
N ASP A 103 6.95 19.18 -3.33
CA ASP A 103 7.14 19.33 -1.88
C ASP A 103 6.59 20.63 -1.28
N GLU A 104 6.48 21.68 -2.08
CA GLU A 104 5.95 22.98 -1.66
C GLU A 104 4.42 22.96 -1.53
N VAL A 105 3.73 22.10 -2.29
CA VAL A 105 2.25 22.11 -2.39
C VAL A 105 1.57 20.79 -2.01
N MET A 106 2.32 19.73 -1.74
CA MET A 106 1.76 18.43 -1.36
C MET A 106 1.06 18.44 0.00
N GLU A 107 0.07 17.58 0.15
CA GLU A 107 -0.47 17.19 1.45
C GLU A 107 0.58 16.33 2.17
N LEU A 108 1.07 16.82 3.31
CA LEU A 108 2.02 16.11 4.17
C LEU A 108 1.34 15.02 4.99
N GLY A 109 2.03 13.90 5.17
CA GLY A 109 1.56 12.79 6.01
C GLY A 109 0.23 12.18 5.53
N PRO A 110 0.11 11.80 4.25
CA PRO A 110 -1.11 11.20 3.73
C PRO A 110 -1.40 9.90 4.49
N LYS A 111 -2.69 9.66 4.75
CA LYS A 111 -3.09 8.43 5.43
C LYS A 111 -2.83 7.23 4.52
N THR A 112 -1.86 6.42 4.90
CA THR A 112 -1.59 5.12 4.28
C THR A 112 -2.20 3.99 5.10
N ILE A 113 -2.39 2.84 4.46
CA ILE A 113 -2.73 1.59 5.13
C ILE A 113 -1.62 0.56 4.93
N LEU A 114 -1.50 -0.36 5.87
CA LEU A 114 -0.59 -1.48 5.74
C LEU A 114 -1.17 -2.54 4.78
N PRO A 115 -0.32 -3.25 4.00
CA PRO A 115 -0.75 -4.39 3.19
C PRO A 115 -1.35 -5.51 4.04
N SER A 116 -0.96 -5.60 5.32
CA SER A 116 -1.48 -6.56 6.30
C SER A 116 -2.86 -6.21 6.85
N ASN A 117 -3.59 -5.27 6.26
CA ASN A 117 -4.96 -4.99 6.66
C ASN A 117 -5.93 -5.90 5.88
N PRO A 118 -6.77 -6.71 6.55
CA PRO A 118 -7.84 -7.43 5.90
C PRO A 118 -8.84 -6.45 5.28
N VAL A 119 -9.32 -6.76 4.09
CA VAL A 119 -10.27 -5.93 3.36
C VAL A 119 -11.57 -5.73 4.13
N GLU A 120 -12.09 -6.78 4.77
CA GLU A 120 -13.29 -6.69 5.60
C GLU A 120 -13.17 -5.64 6.70
N LYS A 121 -11.99 -5.58 7.36
CA LYS A 121 -11.72 -4.57 8.40
C LYS A 121 -11.64 -3.16 7.82
N LEU A 122 -11.09 -2.99 6.62
CA LEU A 122 -11.01 -1.70 5.94
C LEU A 122 -12.40 -1.17 5.60
N LEU A 123 -13.23 -2.01 4.99
CA LEU A 123 -14.59 -1.67 4.56
C LEU A 123 -15.54 -1.43 5.75
N GLY A 124 -15.35 -2.16 6.85
CA GLY A 124 -16.11 -1.96 8.09
C GLY A 124 -15.69 -0.74 8.92
N SER A 125 -14.58 -0.08 8.58
CA SER A 125 -14.10 1.08 9.34
C SER A 125 -14.89 2.34 9.03
N ARG A 126 -15.37 3.04 10.07
CA ARG A 126 -15.98 4.38 9.92
C ARG A 126 -15.05 5.37 9.23
N SER A 127 -13.74 5.26 9.48
CA SER A 127 -12.73 6.14 8.86
C SER A 127 -12.51 5.87 7.36
N SER A 128 -13.16 4.84 6.82
CA SER A 128 -13.13 4.47 5.41
C SER A 128 -14.44 4.80 4.69
N GLN A 129 -15.40 5.45 5.36
CA GLN A 129 -16.60 5.94 4.70
C GLN A 129 -16.24 6.98 3.63
N GLY A 130 -16.76 6.79 2.40
CA GLY A 130 -16.48 7.67 1.26
C GLY A 130 -15.09 7.55 0.64
N VAL A 131 -14.19 6.71 1.19
CA VAL A 131 -12.86 6.49 0.60
C VAL A 131 -12.99 5.70 -0.70
N LYS A 132 -12.46 6.23 -1.79
CA LYS A 132 -12.41 5.58 -3.11
C LYS A 132 -11.14 4.73 -3.31
N HIS A 133 -10.02 5.23 -2.78
CA HIS A 133 -8.69 4.66 -2.94
C HIS A 133 -7.94 4.72 -1.60
N TRP A 134 -7.21 3.66 -1.28
CA TRP A 134 -6.24 3.66 -0.19
C TRP A 134 -4.83 3.58 -0.75
N VAL A 135 -3.95 4.47 -0.30
CA VAL A 135 -2.51 4.34 -0.54
C VAL A 135 -1.98 3.25 0.38
N VAL A 136 -1.38 2.21 -0.20
CA VAL A 136 -0.83 1.06 0.53
C VAL A 136 0.67 1.22 0.62
N ALA A 137 1.20 1.24 1.84
CA ALA A 137 2.63 1.35 2.10
C ALA A 137 3.07 0.32 3.14
N THR A 138 4.36 -0.04 3.12
CA THR A 138 4.93 -0.96 4.10
C THR A 138 4.99 -0.34 5.50
N SER A 139 5.33 -1.16 6.51
CA SER A 139 5.67 -0.68 7.87
C SER A 139 6.79 0.36 7.89
N HIS A 140 7.65 0.36 6.86
CA HIS A 140 8.74 1.31 6.69
C HIS A 140 8.38 2.52 5.82
N GLY A 141 7.12 2.63 5.37
CA GLY A 141 6.63 3.75 4.57
C GLY A 141 6.91 3.64 3.07
N ALA A 142 7.48 2.54 2.60
CA ALA A 142 7.69 2.32 1.17
C ALA A 142 6.35 2.08 0.48
N LEU A 143 6.07 2.85 -0.58
CA LEU A 143 4.86 2.69 -1.39
C LEU A 143 4.85 1.28 -1.99
N LEU A 144 3.71 0.61 -1.89
CA LEU A 144 3.40 -0.60 -2.66
C LEU A 144 2.53 -0.23 -3.86
N GLY A 145 1.51 0.60 -3.63
CA GLY A 145 0.62 1.09 -4.69
C GLY A 145 -0.71 1.57 -4.11
N VAL A 146 -1.79 1.38 -4.85
CA VAL A 146 -3.14 1.78 -4.47
C VAL A 146 -4.10 0.59 -4.49
N LEU A 147 -4.99 0.54 -3.50
CA LEU A 147 -6.15 -0.34 -3.48
C LEU A 147 -7.40 0.47 -3.80
N SER A 148 -8.18 0.05 -4.81
CA SER A 148 -9.49 0.63 -5.06
C SER A 148 -10.57 0.00 -4.15
N ARG A 149 -11.54 0.81 -3.74
CA ARG A 149 -12.70 0.31 -2.98
C ARG A 149 -13.52 -0.72 -3.74
N ALA A 150 -13.70 -0.53 -5.03
CA ALA A 150 -14.44 -1.47 -5.86
C ALA A 150 -13.77 -2.85 -5.89
N GLU A 151 -12.44 -2.92 -5.94
CA GLU A 151 -11.72 -4.20 -5.86
C GLU A 151 -11.79 -4.83 -4.48
N ALA A 152 -11.67 -4.04 -3.43
CA ALA A 152 -11.84 -4.50 -2.07
C ALA A 152 -13.23 -5.13 -1.87
N GLU A 153 -14.30 -4.45 -2.31
CA GLU A 153 -15.67 -4.95 -2.21
C GLU A 153 -15.86 -6.26 -2.99
N ARG A 154 -15.39 -6.31 -4.25
CA ARG A 154 -15.44 -7.54 -5.07
C ARG A 154 -14.69 -8.71 -4.42
N ALA A 155 -13.47 -8.49 -3.94
CA ALA A 155 -12.68 -9.54 -3.32
C ALA A 155 -13.32 -10.08 -2.04
N LEU A 156 -14.01 -9.24 -1.27
CA LEU A 156 -14.74 -9.67 -0.08
C LEU A 156 -15.99 -10.49 -0.44
N GLU A 157 -16.70 -10.10 -1.49
CA GLU A 157 -17.86 -10.85 -2.01
C GLU A 157 -17.44 -12.24 -2.52
N ASP A 158 -16.40 -12.30 -3.36
CA ASP A 158 -15.84 -13.55 -3.87
C ASP A 158 -15.37 -14.47 -2.73
N ASN A 159 -14.78 -13.90 -1.69
CA ASN A 159 -14.33 -14.66 -0.52
C ASN A 159 -15.49 -15.28 0.26
N ARG A 160 -16.59 -14.52 0.44
CA ARG A 160 -17.81 -15.03 1.11
C ARG A 160 -18.47 -16.13 0.30
N ALA A 161 -18.57 -15.96 -1.02
CA ALA A 161 -19.14 -16.98 -1.91
C ALA A 161 -18.36 -18.30 -1.92
N ARG A 162 -17.04 -18.27 -1.66
CA ARG A 162 -16.21 -19.48 -1.53
C ARG A 162 -16.35 -20.18 -0.17
N ALA A 163 -16.87 -19.48 0.83
CA ALA A 163 -17.04 -20.02 2.18
C ALA A 163 -18.43 -20.67 2.38
N GLU A 164 -19.35 -20.47 1.44
CA GLU A 164 -20.67 -21.11 1.34
C GLU A 164 -20.61 -22.45 0.59
#